data_AF-A0A1T1DHK8-F1
#
_entry.id   AF-A0A1T1DHK8-F1
#
_cell.length_a   1.000
_cell.length_b   1.000
_cell.length_c   1.000
_cell.angle_alpha   90.00
_cell.angle_beta   90.00
_cell.angle_gamma   90.00
#
_symmetry.space_group_name_H-M   'P 1'
#
loop_
_entity.id
_entity.type
_entity.pdbx_description
1 polymer ?
#
loop_
_entity_poly.entity_id
_entity_poly.type
_entity_poly.pdbx_seq_one_letter_code
_entity_poly.pdbx_strand_id
1 'polypeptide(L)'
;MPDSSLSTKVFLFRLNNWTIEKEHTLLEKFEAYGLKDHWQGYNPPGHPEIRGLYFVPATQELKTQVERLISEAVTLNMSAVGTYDLFDIPFSDIVKKQDSIPIVYIILGILIILLIMGAIK
;
A
#
# COMPACT_ATOMS: atom_id res chain seq x y z
N MET A 1 -16.94 -31.02 13.59
CA MET A 1 -17.03 -29.57 13.89
C MET A 1 -16.06 -29.24 15.01
N PRO A 2 -15.37 -28.10 15.01
CA PRO A 2 -15.10 -27.15 13.92
C PRO A 2 -13.60 -26.76 13.80
N ASP A 3 -13.07 -26.56 12.60
CA ASP A 3 -11.80 -25.82 12.42
C ASP A 3 -12.13 -24.32 12.33
N SER A 4 -12.59 -23.77 13.45
CA SER A 4 -12.83 -22.33 13.62
C SER A 4 -11.55 -21.58 13.95
N SER A 5 -10.43 -21.89 13.29
CA SER A 5 -9.43 -20.84 13.09
C SER A 5 -9.96 -19.99 11.93
N LEU A 6 -10.90 -19.10 12.23
CA LEU A 6 -11.10 -17.89 11.42
C LEU A 6 -9.71 -17.28 11.32
N SER A 7 -9.02 -17.53 10.20
CA SER A 7 -7.67 -17.03 9.98
C SER A 7 -7.77 -15.50 9.98
N THR A 8 -7.42 -14.91 11.12
CA THR A 8 -7.26 -13.46 11.34
C THR A 8 -6.08 -12.92 10.55
N LYS A 9 -5.39 -13.76 9.78
CA LYS A 9 -4.36 -13.33 8.84
C LYS A 9 -4.96 -12.47 7.75
N VAL A 10 -4.40 -11.28 7.64
CA VAL A 10 -4.77 -10.29 6.64
C VAL A 10 -3.54 -9.85 5.86
N PHE A 11 -3.74 -9.48 4.60
CA PHE A 11 -2.74 -8.80 3.81
C PHE A 11 -2.95 -7.29 3.94
N LEU A 12 -2.00 -6.63 4.59
CA LEU A 12 -2.01 -5.20 4.86
C LEU A 12 -1.28 -4.43 3.75
N PHE A 13 -1.90 -3.37 3.28
CA PHE A 13 -1.34 -2.48 2.28
C PHE A 13 -1.71 -1.02 2.59
N ARG A 14 -0.95 -0.10 1.98
CA ARG A 14 -1.02 1.33 2.26
C ARG A 14 -1.21 2.13 0.98
N LEU A 15 -2.09 3.13 1.05
CA LEU A 15 -2.16 4.25 0.12
C LEU A 15 -1.22 5.36 0.60
N ASN A 16 -0.07 5.51 -0.06
CA ASN A 16 0.93 6.49 0.36
C ASN A 16 0.49 7.91 -0.03
N ASN A 17 0.82 8.89 0.83
CA ASN A 17 0.39 10.27 0.69
C ASN A 17 -1.14 10.35 0.50
N TRP A 18 -1.86 9.76 1.46
CA TRP A 18 -3.31 9.65 1.46
C TRP A 18 -3.96 11.03 1.30
N THR A 19 -4.95 11.10 0.39
CA THR A 19 -5.86 12.22 0.21
C THR A 19 -7.26 11.67 -0.05
N ILE A 20 -8.29 12.49 0.19
CA ILE A 20 -9.69 12.10 -0.04
C ILE A 20 -9.92 11.69 -1.51
N GLU A 21 -9.32 12.45 -2.45
CA GLU A 21 -9.43 12.18 -3.89
C GLU A 21 -8.82 10.81 -4.26
N LYS A 22 -7.64 10.50 -3.72
CA LYS A 22 -6.98 9.21 -3.96
C LYS A 22 -7.72 8.05 -3.33
N GLU A 23 -8.27 8.24 -2.14
CA GLU A 23 -9.11 7.22 -1.50
C GLU A 23 -10.35 6.95 -2.34
N HIS A 24 -11.02 7.98 -2.85
CA HIS A 24 -12.16 7.81 -3.75
C HIS A 24 -11.78 6.98 -4.99
N THR A 25 -10.69 7.32 -5.68
CA THR A 25 -10.20 6.54 -6.82
C THR A 25 -9.82 5.12 -6.43
N LEU A 26 -9.24 4.91 -5.25
CA LEU A 26 -8.94 3.57 -4.74
C LEU A 26 -10.20 2.72 -4.57
N LEU A 27 -11.28 3.29 -4.04
CA LEU A 27 -12.56 2.59 -3.87
C LEU A 27 -13.16 2.17 -5.21
N GLU A 28 -13.09 3.01 -6.23
CA GLU A 28 -13.51 2.66 -7.60
C GLU A 28 -12.67 1.49 -8.15
N LYS A 29 -11.36 1.48 -7.87
CA LYS A 29 -10.48 0.38 -8.28
C LYS A 29 -10.78 -0.90 -7.51
N PHE A 30 -11.14 -0.86 -6.23
CA PHE A 30 -11.53 -2.08 -5.52
C PHE A 30 -12.71 -2.78 -6.19
N GLU A 31 -13.65 -2.05 -6.79
CA GLU A 31 -14.73 -2.64 -7.58
C GLU A 31 -14.19 -3.31 -8.86
N ALA A 32 -13.34 -2.62 -9.62
CA ALA A 32 -12.77 -3.15 -10.85
C ALA A 32 -11.90 -4.42 -10.66
N TYR A 33 -11.27 -4.58 -9.49
CA TYR A 33 -10.40 -5.71 -9.17
C TYR A 33 -11.09 -6.80 -8.32
N GLY A 34 -12.40 -6.71 -8.10
CA GLY A 34 -13.15 -7.69 -7.32
C GLY A 34 -12.82 -7.70 -5.82
N LEU A 35 -12.31 -6.59 -5.29
CA LEU A 35 -11.91 -6.43 -3.89
C LEU A 35 -13.00 -5.77 -3.03
N LYS A 36 -14.05 -5.20 -3.63
CA LYS A 36 -15.10 -4.37 -3.00
C LYS A 36 -15.69 -4.95 -1.72
N ASP A 37 -15.94 -6.25 -1.68
CA ASP A 37 -16.59 -6.92 -0.54
C ASP A 37 -15.59 -7.52 0.46
N HIS A 38 -14.29 -7.39 0.19
CA HIS A 38 -13.22 -8.06 0.93
C HIS A 38 -12.25 -7.11 1.61
N TRP A 39 -12.26 -5.82 1.25
CA TRP A 39 -11.38 -4.83 1.84
C TRP A 39 -12.00 -4.22 3.09
N GLN A 40 -11.15 -3.83 4.04
CA GLN A 40 -11.51 -2.98 5.16
C GLN A 40 -10.41 -1.96 5.44
N GLY A 41 -10.80 -0.80 5.96
CA GLY A 41 -9.85 0.19 6.48
C GLY A 41 -9.22 -0.28 7.78
N TYR A 42 -7.92 -0.04 7.94
CA TYR A 42 -7.19 -0.32 9.17
C TYR A 42 -6.82 0.97 9.88
N ASN A 43 -7.23 1.08 11.14
CA ASN A 43 -6.81 2.16 12.03
C ASN A 43 -5.85 1.56 13.08
N PRO A 44 -4.55 1.88 13.02
CA PRO A 44 -3.59 1.36 13.98
C PRO A 44 -3.96 1.81 15.41
N PRO A 45 -3.98 0.89 16.41
CA PRO A 45 -4.30 1.23 17.79
C PRO A 45 -3.36 2.32 18.32
N GLY A 46 -3.93 3.34 18.96
CA GLY A 46 -3.15 4.44 19.55
C GLY A 46 -2.60 5.48 18.56
N HIS A 47 -2.85 5.31 17.25
CA HIS A 47 -2.30 6.16 16.19
C HIS A 47 -3.37 6.61 15.17
N PRO A 48 -4.38 7.40 15.58
CA PRO A 48 -5.44 7.89 14.69
C PRO A 48 -4.95 8.86 13.61
N GLU A 49 -3.74 9.41 13.76
CA GLU A 49 -3.07 10.25 12.77
C GLU A 49 -2.66 9.47 11.51
N ILE A 50 -2.52 8.15 11.60
CA ILE A 50 -2.14 7.30 10.46
C ILE A 50 -3.38 6.91 9.68
N ARG A 51 -3.41 7.32 8.41
CA ARG A 51 -4.50 7.04 7.46
C ARG A 51 -4.02 6.29 6.23
N GLY A 52 -4.96 5.80 5.44
CA GLY A 52 -4.69 5.12 4.18
C GLY A 52 -4.13 3.72 4.34
N LEU A 53 -4.41 3.04 5.44
CA LEU A 53 -4.13 1.62 5.60
C LEU A 53 -5.38 0.81 5.35
N TYR A 54 -5.24 -0.27 4.62
CA TYR A 54 -6.33 -1.16 4.25
C TYR A 54 -5.83 -2.60 4.30
N PHE A 55 -6.74 -3.54 4.53
CA PHE A 55 -6.42 -4.95 4.48
C PHE A 55 -7.49 -5.75 3.76
N VAL A 56 -7.09 -6.93 3.28
CA VAL A 56 -7.95 -8.00 2.79
C VAL A 56 -7.60 -9.30 3.50
N PRO A 57 -8.50 -10.29 3.60
CA PRO A 57 -8.14 -11.63 4.06
C PRO A 57 -6.93 -12.17 3.30
N ALA A 58 -6.01 -12.84 4.00
CA ALA A 58 -4.75 -13.32 3.43
C ALA A 58 -4.91 -14.58 2.53
N THR A 59 -5.93 -14.60 1.67
CA THR A 59 -6.07 -15.63 0.65
C THR A 59 -5.16 -15.31 -0.54
N GLN A 60 -4.69 -16.34 -1.23
CA GLN A 60 -3.78 -16.16 -2.38
C GLN A 60 -4.42 -15.33 -3.50
N GLU A 61 -5.71 -15.53 -3.75
CA GLU A 61 -6.47 -14.79 -4.77
C GLU A 61 -6.54 -13.29 -4.46
N LEU A 62 -7.00 -12.93 -3.26
CA LEU A 62 -7.14 -11.51 -2.87
C LEU A 62 -5.79 -10.81 -2.80
N LYS A 63 -4.77 -11.49 -2.27
CA LYS A 63 -3.40 -10.96 -2.26
C LYS A 63 -2.92 -10.65 -3.68
N THR A 64 -3.13 -11.58 -4.63
CA THR A 64 -2.73 -11.40 -6.04
C THR A 64 -3.45 -10.21 -6.66
N GLN A 65 -4.75 -10.03 -6.39
CA GLN A 65 -5.50 -8.86 -6.90
C GLN A 65 -4.99 -7.55 -6.32
N VAL A 66 -4.65 -7.49 -5.03
CA VAL A 66 -4.06 -6.29 -4.42
C VAL A 66 -2.67 -6.01 -5.00
N GLU A 67 -1.82 -7.01 -5.17
CA GLU A 67 -0.49 -6.85 -5.79
C GLU A 67 -0.60 -6.34 -7.23
N ARG A 68 -1.57 -6.86 -7.98
CA ARG A 68 -1.90 -6.38 -9.32
C ARG A 68 -2.36 -4.93 -9.32
N LEU A 69 -3.27 -4.55 -8.41
CA LEU A 69 -3.71 -3.18 -8.23
C LEU A 69 -2.54 -2.25 -7.91
N ILE A 70 -1.65 -2.64 -7.00
CA ILE A 70 -0.45 -1.87 -6.65
C ILE A 70 0.45 -1.66 -7.87
N SER A 71 0.61 -2.70 -8.71
CA SER A 71 1.46 -2.65 -9.89
C SER A 71 0.85 -1.84 -11.04
N GLU A 72 -0.47 -1.89 -11.22
CA GLU A 72 -1.15 -1.25 -12.36
C GLU A 72 -1.59 0.19 -12.05
N ALA A 73 -2.02 0.47 -10.81
CA ALA A 73 -2.45 1.80 -10.38
C ALA A 73 -1.31 2.63 -9.79
N VAL A 74 -0.23 2.81 -10.58
CA VAL A 74 0.99 3.53 -10.17
C VAL A 74 0.67 4.95 -9.66
N THR A 75 -0.35 5.60 -10.21
CA THR A 75 -0.80 6.95 -9.82
C THR A 75 -1.34 7.04 -8.40
N LEU A 76 -1.87 5.93 -7.85
CA LEU A 76 -2.35 5.88 -6.47
C LEU A 76 -1.20 5.84 -5.47
N ASN A 77 0.02 5.49 -5.89
CA ASN A 77 1.20 5.33 -5.02
C ASN A 77 0.88 4.40 -3.84
N MET A 78 0.55 3.14 -4.14
CA MET A 78 0.26 2.13 -3.13
C MET A 78 1.49 1.29 -2.78
N SER A 79 1.51 0.72 -1.59
CA SER A 79 2.56 -0.21 -1.18
C SER A 79 2.03 -1.36 -0.33
N ALA A 80 2.53 -2.57 -0.57
CA ALA A 80 2.26 -3.71 0.29
C ALA A 80 3.05 -3.55 1.61
N VAL A 81 2.40 -3.70 2.75
CA VAL A 81 3.08 -3.70 4.06
C VAL A 81 3.50 -5.11 4.44
N GLY A 82 2.61 -6.09 4.26
CA GLY A 82 2.89 -7.50 4.53
C GLY A 82 1.65 -8.31 4.90
N THR A 83 1.87 -9.54 5.34
CA THR A 83 0.81 -10.42 5.86
C THR A 83 0.99 -10.59 7.35
N TYR A 84 -0.05 -10.27 8.12
CA TYR A 84 -0.01 -10.24 9.59
C TYR A 84 -1.29 -10.82 10.17
N ASP A 85 -1.27 -11.17 11.45
CA ASP A 85 -2.51 -11.32 12.21
C ASP A 85 -3.10 -9.93 12.46
N LEU A 86 -4.41 -9.76 12.27
CA LEU A 86 -5.11 -8.48 12.45
C LEU A 86 -4.87 -7.83 13.83
N PHE A 87 -4.68 -8.65 14.87
CA PHE A 87 -4.50 -8.18 16.24
C PHE A 87 -3.02 -8.03 16.65
N ASP A 88 -2.09 -8.47 15.81
CA ASP A 88 -0.65 -8.48 16.09
C ASP A 88 0.14 -7.90 14.90
N ILE A 89 -0.19 -6.65 14.54
CA ILE A 89 0.49 -5.92 13.46
C ILE A 89 1.59 -5.03 14.09
N PRO A 90 2.88 -5.31 13.83
CA PRO A 90 3.97 -4.51 14.38
C PRO A 90 3.95 -3.09 13.81
N PHE A 91 3.78 -2.11 14.68
CA PHE A 91 3.70 -0.70 14.30
C PHE A 91 4.94 -0.21 13.53
N SER A 92 6.12 -0.76 13.82
CA SER A 92 7.36 -0.43 13.11
C SER A 92 7.28 -0.67 11.61
N ASP A 93 6.53 -1.68 11.17
CA ASP A 93 6.40 -2.04 9.75
C ASP A 93 5.40 -1.14 9.04
N ILE A 94 4.42 -0.60 9.78
CA ILE A 94 3.51 0.43 9.31
C ILE A 94 4.28 1.73 9.02
N VAL A 95 5.19 2.12 9.90
CA VAL A 95 5.95 3.39 9.78
C VAL A 95 7.06 3.30 8.74
N LYS A 96 7.84 2.21 8.70
CA LYS A 96 8.99 2.05 7.78
C LYS A 96 8.66 2.27 6.29
N LYS A 97 7.44 1.93 5.86
CA LYS A 97 7.01 2.05 4.46
C LYS A 97 6.64 3.49 4.04
N GLN A 98 6.60 4.44 4.98
CA GLN A 98 6.26 5.85 4.69
C GLN A 98 7.36 6.60 3.94
N ASP A 99 8.64 6.28 4.19
CA ASP A 99 9.77 7.14 3.81
C ASP A 99 10.52 6.69 2.55
N SER A 100 9.98 5.75 1.78
CA SER A 100 10.66 5.27 0.56
C SER A 100 10.43 6.24 -0.59
N ILE A 101 11.18 7.34 -0.63
CA ILE A 101 11.38 8.12 -1.86
C ILE A 101 11.94 7.15 -2.91
N PRO A 102 11.26 6.95 -4.05
CA PRO A 102 11.73 5.98 -5.04
C PRO A 102 13.12 6.37 -5.53
N ILE A 103 14.08 5.46 -5.40
CA ILE A 103 15.47 5.64 -5.84
C ILE A 103 15.54 6.09 -7.31
N VAL A 104 14.55 5.73 -8.12
CA VAL A 104 14.37 6.20 -9.50
C VAL A 104 14.37 7.73 -9.61
N TYR A 105 13.73 8.46 -8.69
CA TYR A 105 13.74 9.92 -8.71
C TYR A 105 15.11 10.51 -8.32
N ILE A 106 15.85 9.82 -7.44
CA ILE A 106 17.22 10.21 -7.07
C ILE A 106 18.14 10.03 -8.29
N ILE A 107 18.05 8.89 -8.98
CA ILE A 107 18.85 8.60 -10.19
C ILE A 107 18.51 9.59 -11.31
N LEU A 108 17.23 9.90 -11.52
CA LEU A 108 16.80 10.86 -12.55
C LEU A 108 17.32 12.28 -12.25
N GLY A 109 17.29 12.70 -10.98
CA GLY A 109 17.86 13.98 -10.56
C GLY A 109 19.37 14.06 -10.84
N ILE A 110 20.12 13.00 -10.54
CA ILE A 110 21.57 12.93 -10.83
C ILE A 110 21.84 12.99 -12.34
N LEU A 111 21.03 12.30 -13.15
CA LEU A 111 21.17 12.30 -14.61
C LEU A 111 20.96 13.69 -15.20
N ILE A 112 19.96 14.43 -14.71
CA ILE A 112 19.67 15.80 -15.14
C ILE A 112 20.84 16.74 -14.77
N ILE A 113 21.40 16.62 -13.56
CA ILE A 113 22.56 17.43 -13.14
C ILE A 113 23.77 17.16 -14.03
N LEU A 114 24.06 15.89 -14.35
CA LEU A 114 25.15 15.51 -15.25
C LEU A 114 24.97 16.07 -16.67
N LEU A 115 23.74 16.05 -17.19
CA LEU A 115 23.42 16.59 -18.52
C LEU A 115 23.63 18.12 -18.56
N ILE A 116 23.21 18.84 -17.53
CA ILE A 116 23.40 20.30 -17.43
C ILE A 116 24.91 20.62 -17.30
N MET A 117 25.64 19.90 -16.45
CA MET A 117 27.10 20.07 -16.33
C MET A 117 27.85 19.76 -17.62
N GLY A 118 27.40 18.75 -18.38
CA GLY A 118 27.97 18.39 -19.68
C GLY A 118 27.66 19.39 -20.79
N ALA A 119 26.51 20.06 -20.72
CA ALA A 119 26.05 21.03 -21.72
C ALA A 119 26.59 22.46 -21.50
N ILE A 120 27.05 22.81 -20.29
CA ILE A 120 27.68 24.12 -19.98
C ILE A 120 29.21 24.09 -20.28
N LYS A 121 29.68 23.18 -21.13
CA LYS A 121 31.08 23.09 -21.54
C LYS A 121 31.34 23.77 -22.89
#